data_AF-A0A2V8NLF9-F1
#
_entry.id   AF-A0A2V8NLF9-F1
#
_cell.length_a   1.000
_cell.length_b   1.000
_cell.length_c   1.000
_cell.angle_alpha   90.00
_cell.angle_beta   90.00
_cell.angle_gamma   90.00
#
_symmetry.space_group_name_H-M   'P 1'
#
loop_
_entity.id
_entity.type
_entity.pdbx_description
1 polymer ?
#
loop_
_entity_poly.entity_id
_entity_poly.type
_entity_poly.pdbx_seq_one_letter_code
_entity_poly.pdbx_strand_id
1 'polypeptide(L)'
;MSDPARYRNKEVSIAGTVTDSYGILGQGAYEIDDGTGRLWVSTTRGVPSRGAHVGVKGHILSGFNIGGRNFGTILEESGRSAKGR
;
A
#
# COMPACT_ATOMS: atom_id res chain seq x y z
N MET A 1 16.74 24.28 -7.32
CA MET A 1 16.82 22.90 -6.84
C MET A 1 15.43 22.44 -6.48
N SER A 2 14.83 21.57 -7.30
CA SER A 2 13.58 20.89 -6.94
C SER A 2 13.91 19.92 -5.83
N ASP A 3 13.58 20.27 -4.59
CA ASP A 3 13.80 19.43 -3.42
C ASP A 3 12.84 18.23 -3.48
N PRO A 4 13.31 17.00 -3.80
CA PRO A 4 12.44 15.84 -3.93
C PRO A 4 11.87 15.40 -2.57
N ALA A 5 12.41 15.94 -1.46
CA ALA A 5 11.99 15.59 -0.11
C ALA A 5 10.63 16.18 0.26
N ARG A 6 10.07 17.12 -0.51
CA ARG A 6 8.70 17.63 -0.28
C ARG A 6 7.59 16.63 -0.60
N TYR A 7 7.87 15.58 -1.36
CA TYR A 7 6.91 14.50 -1.64
C TYR A 7 7.08 13.28 -0.73
N ARG A 8 8.25 13.16 -0.08
CA ARG A 8 8.43 12.24 1.05
C ARG A 8 7.63 12.80 2.23
N ASN A 9 6.95 11.95 3.00
CA ASN A 9 6.14 12.31 4.17
C ASN A 9 4.71 12.85 3.97
N LYS A 10 4.10 12.78 2.79
CA LYS A 10 2.64 12.97 2.75
C LYS A 10 1.95 11.71 3.25
N GLU A 11 1.47 11.74 4.50
CA GLU A 11 0.57 10.71 5.02
C GLU A 11 -0.77 10.81 4.28
N VAL A 12 -1.22 9.69 3.72
CA VAL A 12 -2.49 9.58 3.03
C VAL A 12 -3.30 8.43 3.60
N SER A 13 -4.62 8.52 3.44
CA SER A 13 -5.56 7.46 3.81
C SER A 13 -6.31 6.99 2.57
N ILE A 14 -6.33 5.68 2.32
CA ILE A 14 -7.02 5.06 1.18
C ILE A 14 -7.92 3.96 1.72
N ALA A 15 -9.13 3.82 1.18
CA ALA A 15 -10.02 2.72 1.49
C ALA A 15 -10.43 2.00 0.21
N GLY A 16 -10.48 0.68 0.26
CA GLY A 16 -10.82 -0.10 -0.92
C GLY A 16 -10.77 -1.61 -0.69
N THR A 17 -10.82 -2.35 -1.80
CA THR A 17 -10.81 -3.81 -1.81
C THR A 17 -9.42 -4.33 -2.13
N VAL A 18 -8.95 -5.29 -1.36
CA VAL A 18 -7.68 -5.97 -1.63
C VAL A 18 -7.83 -6.86 -2.86
N THR A 19 -7.09 -6.56 -3.93
CA THR A 19 -7.15 -7.30 -5.20
C THR A 19 -6.05 -8.33 -5.34
N ASP A 20 -4.90 -8.14 -4.69
CA ASP A 20 -3.79 -9.10 -4.67
C ASP A 20 -2.96 -9.00 -3.38
N SER A 21 -2.28 -10.08 -2.99
CA SER A 21 -1.49 -10.14 -1.75
C SER A 21 -0.29 -11.08 -1.91
N TYR A 22 0.89 -10.59 -1.52
CA TYR A 22 2.14 -11.35 -1.44
C TYR A 22 2.74 -11.18 -0.04
N GLY A 23 2.95 -12.26 0.70
CA GLY A 23 3.56 -12.23 2.02
C GLY A 23 4.74 -13.19 2.12
N ILE A 24 5.84 -12.72 2.70
CA ILE A 24 7.01 -13.52 3.09
C ILE A 24 7.39 -13.14 4.52
N LEU A 25 7.41 -14.11 5.43
CA LEU A 25 7.84 -13.99 6.84
C LEU A 25 8.09 -12.56 7.38
N GLY A 26 7.02 -11.87 7.80
CA GLY A 26 7.09 -10.55 8.45
C GLY A 26 7.15 -9.35 7.50
N GLN A 27 7.17 -9.57 6.19
CA GLN A 27 7.06 -8.55 5.16
C GLN A 27 5.98 -8.94 4.15
N GLY A 28 5.34 -7.95 3.55
CA GLY A 28 4.34 -8.21 2.54
C GLY A 28 4.03 -7.00 1.70
N ALA A 29 3.39 -7.26 0.58
CA ALA A 29 2.80 -6.25 -0.26
C ALA A 29 1.43 -6.71 -0.69
N TYR A 30 0.48 -5.79 -0.80
CA TYR A 30 -0.86 -6.10 -1.27
C TYR A 30 -1.38 -4.94 -2.11
N GLU A 31 -2.22 -5.24 -3.09
CA GLU A 31 -2.83 -4.26 -3.98
C GLU A 31 -4.22 -3.92 -3.46
N ILE A 32 -4.53 -2.62 -3.38
CA ILE A 32 -5.88 -2.10 -3.10
C ILE A 32 -6.43 -1.45 -4.35
N ASP A 33 -7.71 -1.74 -4.64
CA ASP A 33 -8.55 -1.01 -5.58
C ASP A 33 -9.54 -0.10 -4.81
N ASP A 34 -9.45 1.21 -5.03
CA ASP A 34 -10.33 2.23 -4.42
C ASP A 34 -11.52 2.62 -5.30
N GLY A 35 -11.68 1.98 -6.45
CA GLY A 35 -12.70 2.26 -7.47
C GLY A 35 -12.26 3.27 -8.53
N THR A 36 -11.16 3.99 -8.32
CA THR A 36 -10.56 4.92 -9.31
C THR A 36 -9.27 4.39 -9.89
N GLY A 37 -8.57 3.53 -9.14
CA GLY A 37 -7.34 2.89 -9.56
C GLY A 37 -6.85 1.90 -8.53
N ARG A 38 -5.65 1.37 -8.79
CA ARG A 38 -5.01 0.38 -7.92
C ARG A 38 -3.66 0.87 -7.43
N LEU A 39 -3.39 0.63 -6.15
CA LEU A 39 -2.13 1.00 -5.53
C LEU A 39 -1.55 -0.18 -4.74
N TRP A 40 -0.25 -0.40 -4.92
CA TRP A 40 0.50 -1.35 -4.12
C TRP A 40 0.85 -0.75 -2.76
N VAL A 41 0.56 -1.51 -1.71
CA VAL A 41 0.83 -1.18 -0.33
C VAL A 41 1.90 -2.13 0.19
N SER A 42 3.02 -1.59 0.68
CA SER A 42 4.03 -2.35 1.42
C SER A 42 3.65 -2.39 2.91
N THR A 43 3.84 -3.55 3.55
CA THR A 43 3.51 -3.76 4.96
C THR A 43 4.53 -4.67 5.64
N THR A 44 4.85 -4.35 6.89
CA THR A 44 5.73 -5.15 7.78
C THR A 44 4.93 -6.07 8.70
N ARG A 45 3.64 -6.29 8.40
CA ARG A 45 2.73 -7.16 9.16
C ARG A 45 1.96 -8.07 8.23
N GLY A 46 1.10 -8.92 8.79
CA GLY A 46 0.31 -9.88 8.01
C GLY A 46 -0.46 -9.17 6.88
N VAL A 47 -0.41 -9.75 5.67
CA VAL A 47 -1.15 -9.23 4.52
C VAL A 47 -2.64 -9.56 4.65
N PRO A 48 -3.54 -8.63 4.30
CA PRO A 48 -4.96 -8.92 4.28
C PRO A 48 -5.29 -9.90 3.15
N SER A 49 -6.34 -10.71 3.33
CA SER A 49 -6.80 -11.63 2.31
C SER A 49 -7.38 -10.87 1.11
N ARG A 50 -7.20 -11.43 -0.09
CA ARG A 50 -7.88 -10.96 -1.31
C ARG A 50 -9.40 -10.90 -1.07
N GLY A 51 -10.03 -9.82 -1.51
CA GLY A 51 -11.46 -9.52 -1.30
C GLY A 51 -11.78 -8.81 0.02
N ALA A 52 -10.82 -8.65 0.94
CA ALA A 52 -11.03 -7.88 2.16
C ALA A 52 -11.20 -6.39 1.84
N HIS A 53 -12.11 -5.73 2.55
CA HIS A 53 -12.28 -4.28 2.49
C HIS A 53 -11.55 -3.63 3.66
N VAL A 54 -10.57 -2.79 3.38
CA VAL A 54 -9.67 -2.21 4.38
C VAL A 54 -9.49 -0.71 4.17
N GLY A 55 -9.25 0.01 5.27
CA GLY A 55 -8.73 1.37 5.25
C GLY A 55 -7.25 1.34 5.62
N VAL A 56 -6.41 2.01 4.84
CA VAL A 56 -4.95 2.05 5.01
C VAL A 56 -4.50 3.48 5.18
N LYS A 57 -3.61 3.70 6.14
CA LYS A 57 -2.84 4.92 6.33
C LYS A 57 -1.37 4.64 6.02
N GLY A 58 -0.70 5.59 5.39
CA GLY A 58 0.69 5.40 5.03
C GLY A 58 1.32 6.57 4.29
N HIS A 59 2.58 6.39 3.92
CA HIS A 59 3.36 7.39 3.18
C HIS A 59 3.58 6.97 1.74
N ILE A 60 3.42 7.92 0.82
CA ILE A 60 3.70 7.67 -0.59
C ILE A 60 5.22 7.61 -0.82
N LEU A 61 5.66 6.53 -1.47
CA LEU A 61 7.04 6.33 -1.90
C LEU A 61 7.08 6.15 -3.42
N SER A 62 8.17 6.60 -4.05
CA SER A 62 8.37 6.46 -5.50
C SER A 62 9.55 5.55 -5.83
N GLY A 63 9.47 4.84 -6.96
CA GLY A 63 10.58 4.04 -7.50
C GLY A 63 10.84 2.74 -6.74
N PHE A 64 9.80 1.95 -6.50
CA PHE A 64 9.90 0.71 -5.71
C PHE A 64 9.83 -0.54 -6.59
N ASN A 65 10.49 -1.62 -6.18
CA ASN A 65 10.40 -2.93 -6.84
C ASN A 65 9.69 -3.93 -5.91
N ILE A 66 8.60 -4.53 -6.38
CA ILE A 66 7.84 -5.55 -5.64
C ILE A 66 7.67 -6.76 -6.55
N GLY A 67 8.19 -7.92 -6.13
CA GLY A 67 8.04 -9.18 -6.88
C GLY A 67 8.59 -9.12 -8.31
N GLY A 68 9.69 -8.41 -8.53
CA GLY A 68 10.30 -8.23 -9.86
C GLY A 68 9.59 -7.22 -10.77
N ARG A 69 8.55 -6.54 -10.29
CA ARG A 69 7.86 -5.45 -11.01
C ARG A 69 8.25 -4.09 -10.42
N ASN A 70 8.48 -3.12 -11.31
CA ASN A 70 8.85 -1.76 -10.94
C ASN A 70 7.58 -0.90 -10.87
N PHE A 71 7.37 -0.24 -9.74
CA PHE A 71 6.23 0.63 -9.49
C PHE A 71 6.70 2.06 -9.32
N GLY A 72 6.11 2.96 -10.12
CA GLY A 72 6.38 4.38 -10.03
C GLY A 72 6.00 4.95 -8.67
N THR A 73 4.97 4.39 -8.02
CA THR A 73 4.47 4.85 -6.73
C THR A 73 3.86 3.69 -5.93
N ILE A 74 4.15 3.65 -4.63
CA ILE A 74 3.56 2.71 -3.65
C ILE A 74 3.18 3.45 -2.37
N LEU A 75 2.39 2.80 -1.52
CA LEU A 75 2.09 3.25 -0.16
C LEU A 75 2.83 2.39 0.87
N GLU A 76 3.62 3.00 1.74
CA GLU A 76 4.17 2.32 2.91
C GLU A 76 3.16 2.39 4.06
N GLU A 77 2.63 1.24 4.49
CA GLU A 77 1.61 1.14 5.52
C GLU A 77 2.15 1.59 6.90
N SER A 78 1.58 2.66 7.46
CA SER A 78 1.76 3.07 8.86
C SER A 78 0.64 2.55 9.76
N GLY A 79 -0.54 2.27 9.19
CA GLY A 79 -1.65 1.66 9.91
C GLY A 79 -2.72 1.14 8.95
N ARG A 80 -3.53 0.18 9.41
CA ARG A 80 -4.75 -0.22 8.68
C ARG A 80 -5.84 -0.69 9.61
N SER A 81 -7.08 -0.39 9.22
CA SER A 81 -8.32 -0.86 9.81
C SER A 81 -9.02 -1.82 8.85
N ALA A 82 -9.63 -2.87 9.42
CA ALA A 82 -10.55 -3.72 8.66
C ALA A 82 -11.98 -3.20 8.89
N LYS A 83 -12.79 -3.15 7.83
CA LYS A 83 -14.22 -2.97 8.02
C LYS A 83 -14.78 -4.32 8.45
N GLY A 84 -14.98 -4.48 9.76
CA GLY A 84 -15.67 -5.63 10.33
C GLY A 84 -17.06 -5.75 9.71
N ARG A 85 -17.45 -6.99 9.40
CA ARG A 85 -18.77 -7.31 8.88
C ARG A 85 -19.84 -7.07 9.94
#